data_AF-A0AAE3H394-F1
#
_entry.id   AF-A0AAE3H394-F1
#
_cell.length_a   1.000
_cell.length_b   1.000
_cell.length_c   1.000
_cell.angle_alpha   90.00
_cell.angle_beta   90.00
_cell.angle_gamma   90.00
#
_symmetry.space_group_name_H-M   'P 1'
#
loop_
_entity.id
_entity.type
_entity.pdbx_description
1 polymer ?
#
loop_
_entity_poly.entity_id
_entity_poly.type
_entity_poly.pdbx_seq_one_letter_code
_entity_poly.pdbx_strand_id
1 'polypeptide(L)'
;MSILDILKPVHILAGSLTLIGGLLAITSKKGLRIHRLSGKVFFWAMTVTTLLGLNAGIFRPNFQIFIPIAIISFYQAASGYRILFIKTLNKGQNPKLVDWALTIGMLLTSFVFIFLGIINLSSDIFYSIVLFSFSTIGLYCCGVDLYNYIKRPTNKLYWLFIHIFRMSHGFIAALTAFLVNNSKLFPFLPQVLLLIIPIAIGQPLISLTIWNYRRKLEKSKILADRAIIDKTFMV
;
A
#
# COMPACT_ATOMS: atom_id res chain seq x y z
N MET A 1 33.68 11.12 1.98
CA MET A 1 32.21 11.22 1.86
C MET A 1 31.65 9.84 2.08
N SER A 2 30.74 9.64 3.04
CA SER A 2 30.19 8.30 3.27
C SER A 2 29.22 7.93 2.13
N ILE A 3 29.03 6.63 1.86
CA ILE A 3 28.06 6.18 0.85
C ILE A 3 26.65 6.71 1.17
N LEU A 4 26.31 6.84 2.45
CA LEU A 4 25.04 7.39 2.90
C LEU A 4 24.84 8.87 2.53
N ASP A 5 25.92 9.65 2.43
CA ASP A 5 25.84 11.06 2.02
C ASP A 5 25.52 11.20 0.52
N ILE A 6 26.00 10.25 -0.29
CA ILE A 6 25.68 10.16 -1.72
C ILE A 6 24.23 9.69 -1.94
N LEU A 7 23.77 8.72 -1.15
CA LEU A 7 22.43 8.15 -1.29
C LEU A 7 21.33 9.10 -0.80
N LYS A 8 21.63 10.01 0.12
CA LYS A 8 20.65 10.90 0.76
C LYS A 8 19.93 11.84 -0.24
N PRO A 9 20.61 12.60 -1.12
CA PRO A 9 19.92 13.42 -2.12
C PRO A 9 19.01 12.60 -3.04
N VAL A 10 19.46 11.41 -3.46
CA VAL A 10 18.67 10.50 -4.30
C VAL A 10 17.42 10.03 -3.56
N HIS A 11 17.55 9.69 -2.28
CA HIS A 11 16.41 9.33 -1.44
C HIS A 11 15.42 10.49 -1.26
N ILE A 12 15.90 11.71 -1.06
CA ILE A 12 15.05 12.91 -0.94
C ILE A 12 14.26 13.14 -2.23
N LEU A 13 14.91 13.06 -3.39
CA LEU A 13 14.25 13.21 -4.69
C LEU A 13 13.22 12.09 -4.91
N ALA A 14 13.59 10.83 -4.67
CA ALA A 14 12.69 9.69 -4.81
C ALA A 14 11.49 9.78 -3.85
N GLY A 15 11.71 10.15 -2.59
CA GLY A 15 10.66 10.33 -1.59
C GLY A 15 9.71 11.47 -1.99
N SER A 16 10.24 12.58 -2.49
CA SER A 16 9.43 13.70 -2.97
C SER A 16 8.56 13.30 -4.17
N LEU A 17 9.13 12.59 -5.15
CA LEU A 17 8.38 12.05 -6.29
C LEU A 17 7.33 11.03 -5.87
N THR A 18 7.61 10.23 -4.84
CA THR A 18 6.64 9.30 -4.25
C THR A 18 5.44 10.07 -3.70
N LEU A 19 5.65 11.09 -2.86
CA LEU A 19 4.55 11.85 -2.26
C LEU A 19 3.76 12.65 -3.30
N ILE A 20 4.44 13.36 -4.20
CA ILE A 20 3.78 14.16 -5.25
C ILE A 20 3.02 13.25 -6.21
N GLY A 21 3.64 12.16 -6.69
CA GLY A 21 3.01 11.20 -7.58
C GLY A 21 1.79 10.52 -6.94
N GLY A 22 1.88 10.15 -5.67
CA GLY A 22 0.78 9.57 -4.90
C GLY A 22 -0.38 10.54 -4.72
N LEU A 23 -0.10 11.78 -4.32
CA LEU A 23 -1.12 12.82 -4.14
C LEU A 23 -1.83 13.12 -5.47
N LEU A 24 -1.08 13.30 -6.56
CA LEU A 24 -1.64 13.51 -7.90
C LEU A 24 -2.47 12.31 -8.38
N ALA A 25 -2.06 11.07 -8.07
CA ALA A 25 -2.84 9.88 -8.39
C ALA A 25 -4.17 9.83 -7.62
N ILE A 26 -4.17 10.26 -6.35
CA ILE A 26 -5.36 10.29 -5.49
C ILE A 26 -6.34 11.36 -5.94
N THR A 27 -5.87 12.58 -6.26
CA THR A 27 -6.75 13.71 -6.60
C THR A 27 -7.24 13.68 -8.05
N SER A 28 -6.46 13.10 -8.97
CA SER A 28 -6.84 13.02 -10.38
C SER A 28 -8.00 12.05 -10.65
N LYS A 29 -8.60 12.19 -11.84
CA LYS A 29 -9.67 11.32 -12.32
C LYS A 29 -9.13 9.91 -12.60
N LYS A 30 -9.72 8.92 -11.92
CA LYS A 30 -9.24 7.55 -11.84
C LYS A 30 -9.30 6.91 -13.22
N GLY A 31 -8.23 6.22 -13.61
CA GLY A 31 -8.11 5.57 -14.91
C GLY A 31 -7.79 6.51 -16.11
N LEU A 32 -7.73 7.83 -15.93
CA LEU A 32 -7.26 8.75 -16.99
C LEU A 32 -5.73 8.85 -17.03
N ARG A 33 -5.20 9.53 -18.06
CA ARG A 33 -3.76 9.69 -18.31
C ARG A 33 -3.00 10.20 -17.08
N ILE A 34 -3.49 11.26 -16.44
CA ILE A 34 -2.82 11.85 -15.25
C ILE A 34 -2.71 10.81 -14.14
N HIS A 35 -3.81 10.16 -13.75
CA HIS A 35 -3.81 9.11 -12.72
C HIS A 35 -2.86 7.95 -13.05
N ARG A 36 -2.84 7.49 -14.31
CA ARG A 36 -1.97 6.38 -14.74
C ARG A 36 -0.50 6.77 -14.71
N LEU A 37 -0.15 7.98 -15.14
CA LEU A 37 1.23 8.46 -15.14
C LEU A 37 1.71 8.72 -13.73
N SER A 38 0.94 9.46 -12.93
CA SER A 38 1.29 9.75 -11.54
C SER A 38 1.35 8.48 -10.68
N GLY A 39 0.47 7.50 -10.92
CA GLY A 39 0.54 6.19 -10.28
C GLY A 39 1.79 5.38 -10.65
N LYS A 40 2.29 5.49 -11.89
CA LYS A 40 3.58 4.90 -12.29
C LYS A 40 4.76 5.62 -11.62
N VAL A 41 4.74 6.96 -11.58
CA VAL A 41 5.75 7.75 -10.88
C VAL A 41 5.79 7.37 -9.41
N PHE A 42 4.63 7.32 -8.74
CA PHE A 42 4.49 6.87 -7.36
C PHE A 42 5.12 5.49 -7.15
N PHE A 43 4.77 4.50 -7.97
CA PHE A 43 5.26 3.13 -7.80
C PHE A 43 6.78 3.01 -7.97
N TRP A 44 7.34 3.58 -9.04
CA TRP A 44 8.78 3.49 -9.29
C TRP A 44 9.59 4.34 -8.32
N ALA A 45 9.11 5.53 -7.96
CA ALA A 45 9.73 6.36 -6.94
C ALA A 45 9.68 5.69 -5.56
N MET A 46 8.57 5.04 -5.20
CA MET A 46 8.44 4.25 -3.97
C MET A 46 9.48 3.12 -3.95
N THR A 47 9.66 2.42 -5.07
CA THR A 47 10.64 1.33 -5.18
C THR A 47 12.04 1.83 -4.85
N VAL A 48 12.47 2.94 -5.47
CA VAL A 48 13.77 3.56 -5.17
C VAL A 48 13.83 4.05 -3.73
N THR A 49 12.78 4.69 -3.23
CA THR A 49 12.69 5.21 -1.86
C THR A 49 12.83 4.10 -0.82
N THR A 50 12.17 2.96 -1.03
CA THR A 50 12.26 1.78 -0.16
C THR A 50 13.67 1.21 -0.16
N LEU A 51 14.29 0.99 -1.33
CA LEU A 51 15.64 0.46 -1.40
C LEU A 51 16.65 1.36 -0.65
N LEU A 52 16.54 2.68 -0.83
CA LEU A 52 17.39 3.64 -0.13
C LEU A 52 17.03 3.78 1.36
N GLY A 53 15.75 3.71 1.71
CA GLY A 53 15.26 3.80 3.09
C GLY A 53 15.64 2.59 3.95
N LEU A 54 15.69 1.39 3.35
CA LEU A 54 16.18 0.18 4.03
C LEU A 54 17.63 0.34 4.47
N ASN A 55 18.48 0.96 3.64
CA ASN A 55 19.86 1.26 4.02
C ASN A 55 19.93 2.16 5.26
N ALA A 56 19.05 3.18 5.35
CA ALA A 56 18.98 4.02 6.53
C ALA A 56 18.56 3.23 7.79
N GLY A 57 17.57 2.34 7.67
CA GLY A 57 17.11 1.51 8.79
C GLY A 57 18.13 0.49 9.29
N ILE A 58 18.98 -0.03 8.41
CA ILE A 58 20.01 -1.03 8.74
C ILE A 58 21.27 -0.36 9.30
N PHE A 59 21.75 0.73 8.68
CA PHE A 59 23.07 1.28 8.97
C PHE A 59 23.05 2.48 9.92
N ARG A 60 21.89 3.10 10.19
CA ARG A 60 21.81 4.22 11.15
C ARG A 60 21.27 3.75 12.51
N PRO A 61 21.98 4.05 13.61
CA PRO A 61 21.46 3.80 14.96
C PRO A 61 20.10 4.47 15.16
N ASN A 62 19.16 3.77 15.81
CA ASN A 62 17.81 4.23 16.11
C ASN A 62 16.85 4.43 14.91
N PHE A 63 17.23 4.02 13.69
CA PHE A 63 16.37 4.11 12.50
C PHE A 63 15.66 2.78 12.14
N GLN A 64 15.75 1.77 13.01
CA GLN A 64 15.23 0.42 12.76
C GLN A 64 13.72 0.38 12.47
N ILE A 65 12.95 1.35 12.97
CA ILE A 65 11.51 1.49 12.71
C ILE A 65 11.19 1.69 11.21
N PHE A 66 12.12 2.23 10.42
CA PHE A 66 11.91 2.46 9.00
C PHE A 66 11.99 1.16 8.18
N ILE A 67 12.59 0.08 8.70
CA ILE A 67 12.64 -1.21 8.02
C ILE A 67 11.23 -1.77 7.77
N PRO A 68 10.38 -2.01 8.80
CA PRO A 68 9.05 -2.53 8.57
C PRO A 68 8.17 -1.58 7.76
N ILE A 69 8.32 -0.26 7.94
CA ILE A 69 7.59 0.75 7.15
C ILE A 69 7.98 0.68 5.66
N ALA A 70 9.27 0.53 5.35
CA ALA A 70 9.76 0.47 3.97
C ALA A 70 9.30 -0.82 3.26
N ILE A 71 9.33 -1.97 3.95
CA ILE A 71 8.89 -3.25 3.40
C ILE A 71 7.38 -3.26 3.15
N ILE A 72 6.59 -2.89 4.16
CA ILE A 72 5.13 -2.92 4.02
C ILE A 72 4.64 -1.91 2.97
N SER A 73 5.21 -0.71 2.92
CA SER A 73 4.81 0.33 1.96
C SER A 73 5.11 -0.12 0.53
N PHE A 74 6.28 -0.73 0.31
CA PHE A 74 6.61 -1.33 -0.98
C PHE A 74 5.71 -2.49 -1.34
N TYR A 75 5.49 -3.46 -0.44
CA TYR A 75 4.63 -4.60 -0.73
C TYR A 75 3.19 -4.15 -1.06
N GLN A 76 2.64 -3.18 -0.33
CA GLN A 76 1.34 -2.58 -0.62
C GLN A 76 1.33 -1.91 -2.00
N ALA A 77 2.33 -1.07 -2.32
CA ALA A 77 2.42 -0.43 -3.63
C ALA A 77 2.61 -1.43 -4.77
N ALA A 78 3.46 -2.45 -4.57
CA ALA A 78 3.78 -3.46 -5.56
C ALA A 78 2.60 -4.39 -5.82
N SER A 79 1.98 -4.98 -4.79
CA SER A 79 0.81 -5.85 -4.97
C SER A 79 -0.40 -5.05 -5.50
N GLY A 80 -0.58 -3.80 -5.06
CA GLY A 80 -1.56 -2.85 -5.59
C GLY A 80 -1.34 -2.48 -7.05
N TYR A 81 -0.10 -2.33 -7.50
CA TYR A 81 0.22 -2.10 -8.91
C TYR A 81 0.04 -3.38 -9.75
N ARG A 82 0.51 -4.52 -9.23
CA ARG A 82 0.48 -5.83 -9.90
C ARG A 82 -0.93 -6.35 -10.13
N ILE A 83 -1.88 -6.09 -9.23
CA ILE A 83 -3.28 -6.55 -9.39
C ILE A 83 -3.93 -6.02 -10.70
N LEU A 84 -3.43 -4.92 -11.26
CA LEU A 84 -3.89 -4.38 -12.53
C LEU A 84 -3.51 -5.24 -13.75
N PHE A 85 -2.53 -6.14 -13.61
CA PHE A 85 -2.10 -7.06 -14.66
C PHE A 85 -2.70 -8.45 -14.52
N ILE A 86 -3.30 -8.75 -13.36
CA ILE A 86 -3.96 -10.01 -13.04
C ILE A 86 -5.43 -9.77 -12.70
N LYS A 87 -6.17 -9.09 -13.59
CA LYS A 87 -7.57 -8.68 -13.38
C LYS A 87 -8.60 -9.78 -13.64
N THR A 88 -8.19 -10.87 -14.30
CA THR A 88 -9.09 -11.92 -14.75
C THR A 88 -8.78 -13.26 -14.09
N LEU A 89 -8.37 -13.24 -12.81
CA LEU A 89 -8.18 -14.47 -12.02
C LEU A 89 -9.47 -15.31 -11.96
N ASN A 90 -10.63 -14.63 -11.96
CA ASN A 90 -11.95 -15.26 -12.03
C ASN A 90 -12.25 -15.97 -13.37
N LYS A 91 -11.47 -15.68 -14.42
CA LYS A 91 -11.56 -16.33 -15.74
C LYS A 91 -10.39 -17.30 -15.98
N GLY A 92 -9.76 -17.80 -14.92
CA GLY A 92 -8.66 -18.76 -15.02
C GLY A 92 -7.28 -18.17 -15.32
N GLN A 93 -7.12 -16.84 -15.32
CA GLN A 93 -5.78 -16.24 -15.41
C GLN A 93 -4.95 -16.66 -14.19
N ASN A 94 -3.68 -17.02 -14.39
CA ASN A 94 -2.78 -17.39 -13.30
C ASN A 94 -1.93 -16.20 -12.83
N PRO A 95 -1.65 -16.08 -11.52
CA PRO A 95 -0.63 -15.17 -11.01
C PRO A 95 0.74 -15.49 -11.62
N LYS A 96 1.56 -14.47 -11.85
CA LYS A 96 2.93 -14.62 -12.36
C LYS A 96 3.90 -14.89 -11.21
N LEU A 97 5.13 -15.29 -11.55
CA LEU A 97 6.21 -15.50 -10.57
C LEU A 97 6.43 -14.28 -9.66
N VAL A 98 6.36 -13.06 -10.21
CA VAL A 98 6.50 -11.82 -9.42
C VAL A 98 5.40 -11.68 -8.38
N ASP A 99 4.17 -12.11 -8.69
CA ASP A 99 3.04 -12.03 -7.76
C ASP A 99 3.26 -12.99 -6.58
N TRP A 100 3.69 -14.22 -6.87
CA TRP A 100 4.09 -15.19 -5.85
C TRP A 100 5.29 -14.74 -5.02
N ALA A 101 6.33 -14.19 -5.66
CA ALA A 101 7.52 -13.69 -4.98
C ALA A 101 7.16 -12.58 -3.97
N LEU A 102 6.28 -11.64 -4.36
CA LEU A 102 5.80 -10.59 -3.47
C LEU A 102 5.01 -11.16 -2.29
N THR A 103 4.05 -12.06 -2.54
CA THR A 103 3.18 -12.62 -1.49
C THR A 103 3.95 -13.52 -0.53
N ILE A 104 4.79 -14.43 -1.03
CA ILE A 104 5.60 -15.32 -0.20
C ILE A 104 6.71 -14.55 0.52
N GLY A 105 7.36 -13.61 -0.16
CA GLY A 105 8.38 -12.75 0.46
C GLY A 105 7.82 -11.95 1.63
N MET A 106 6.64 -11.35 1.48
CA MET A 106 5.97 -10.65 2.57
C MET A 106 5.52 -11.62 3.68
N LEU A 107 5.02 -12.81 3.35
CA LEU A 107 4.64 -13.82 4.34
C LEU A 107 5.83 -14.21 5.24
N LEU A 108 6.97 -14.52 4.63
CA LEU A 108 8.20 -14.82 5.35
C LEU A 108 8.66 -13.63 6.20
N THR A 109 8.61 -12.42 5.64
CA THR A 109 8.99 -11.20 6.36
C THR A 109 8.08 -10.94 7.56
N SER A 110 6.78 -11.21 7.45
CA SER A 110 5.83 -11.12 8.57
C SER A 110 6.22 -12.05 9.72
N PHE A 111 6.64 -13.28 9.44
CA PHE A 111 7.13 -14.20 10.48
C PHE A 111 8.43 -13.70 11.11
N VAL A 112 9.35 -13.15 10.30
CA VAL A 112 10.56 -12.51 10.81
C VAL A 112 10.21 -11.34 11.73
N PHE A 113 9.23 -10.50 11.37
CA PHE A 113 8.80 -9.40 12.24
C PHE A 113 8.17 -9.87 13.55
N ILE A 114 7.41 -10.97 13.54
CA ILE A 114 6.89 -11.57 14.79
C ILE A 114 8.05 -12.03 15.66
N PHE A 115 9.00 -12.77 15.10
CA PHE A 115 10.18 -13.23 15.82
C PHE A 115 10.98 -12.06 16.40
N LEU A 116 11.27 -11.04 15.58
CA LEU A 116 11.98 -9.84 16.01
C LEU A 116 11.20 -9.05 17.06
N GLY A 117 9.87 -9.01 16.98
CA GLY A 117 9.02 -8.36 17.98
C GLY A 117 9.04 -9.08 19.33
N ILE A 118 9.12 -10.41 19.33
CA ILE A 118 9.23 -11.21 20.56
C ILE A 118 10.59 -10.97 21.24
N ILE A 119 11.70 -11.02 20.50
CA ILE A 119 13.04 -10.87 21.10
C ILE A 119 13.31 -9.44 21.61
N ASN A 120 12.65 -8.42 21.04
CA ASN A 120 12.82 -7.02 21.44
C ASN A 120 11.80 -6.58 22.50
N LEU A 121 10.92 -7.47 22.97
CA LEU A 121 9.80 -7.08 23.83
C LEU A 121 10.27 -6.47 25.17
N SER A 122 11.40 -6.96 25.70
CA SER A 122 11.99 -6.48 26.95
C SER A 122 12.91 -5.27 26.78
N SER A 123 13.48 -5.05 25.59
CA SER A 123 14.43 -3.98 25.32
C SER A 123 13.77 -2.72 24.75
N ASP A 124 12.85 -2.89 23.81
CA ASP A 124 12.11 -1.82 23.15
C ASP A 124 10.69 -2.29 22.83
N ILE A 125 9.78 -2.04 23.78
CA ILE A 125 8.36 -2.36 23.63
C ILE A 125 7.71 -1.60 22.47
N PHE A 126 8.16 -0.38 22.19
CA PHE A 126 7.58 0.43 21.12
C PHE A 126 7.93 -0.14 19.75
N TYR A 127 9.21 -0.48 19.52
CA TYR A 127 9.63 -1.14 18.29
C TYR A 127 8.93 -2.50 18.11
N SER A 128 8.76 -3.25 19.20
CA SER A 128 8.02 -4.52 19.20
C SER A 128 6.56 -4.37 18.79
N ILE A 129 5.86 -3.36 19.33
CA ILE A 129 4.48 -3.02 18.91
C ILE A 129 4.42 -2.69 17.43
N VAL A 130 5.39 -1.93 16.91
CA VAL A 130 5.46 -1.56 15.50
C VAL A 130 5.65 -2.81 14.62
N LEU A 131 6.55 -3.71 15.00
CA LEU A 131 6.78 -4.98 14.29
C LEU A 131 5.53 -5.86 14.28
N PHE A 132 4.84 -6.03 15.41
CA PHE A 132 3.58 -6.79 15.46
C PHE A 132 2.48 -6.16 14.63
N SER A 133 2.36 -4.83 14.65
CA SER A 133 1.38 -4.08 13.85
C SER A 133 1.59 -4.32 12.36
N PHE A 134 2.82 -4.13 11.86
CA PHE A 134 3.12 -4.33 10.45
C PHE A 134 3.10 -5.80 10.03
N SER A 135 3.49 -6.73 10.92
CA SER A 135 3.34 -8.15 10.65
C SER A 135 1.87 -8.55 10.46
N THR A 136 0.99 -8.08 11.35
CA THR A 136 -0.45 -8.35 11.27
C THR A 136 -1.04 -7.85 9.97
N ILE A 137 -0.70 -6.61 9.58
CA ILE A 137 -1.13 -6.03 8.30
C ILE A 137 -0.59 -6.85 7.12
N GLY A 138 0.69 -7.24 7.19
CA GLY A 138 1.35 -8.08 6.19
C GLY A 138 0.67 -9.44 6.02
N LEU A 139 0.40 -10.15 7.12
CA LEU A 139 -0.27 -11.45 7.12
C LEU A 139 -1.69 -11.36 6.57
N TYR A 140 -2.47 -10.37 7.01
CA TYR A 140 -3.82 -10.13 6.47
C TYR A 140 -3.76 -9.97 4.96
N CYS A 141 -2.85 -9.12 4.50
CA CYS A 141 -2.66 -8.83 3.10
C CYS A 141 -2.21 -10.06 2.28
N CYS A 142 -1.24 -10.83 2.76
CA CYS A 142 -0.81 -12.06 2.10
C CYS A 142 -1.93 -13.10 2.07
N GLY A 143 -2.70 -13.21 3.16
CA GLY A 143 -3.87 -14.08 3.23
C GLY A 143 -4.91 -13.73 2.18
N VAL A 144 -5.20 -12.44 1.96
CA VAL A 144 -6.08 -11.97 0.88
C VAL A 144 -5.54 -12.35 -0.50
N ASP A 145 -4.24 -12.18 -0.73
CA ASP A 145 -3.63 -12.51 -2.02
C ASP A 145 -3.68 -14.03 -2.28
N LEU A 146 -3.24 -14.85 -1.33
CA LEU A 146 -3.28 -16.31 -1.41
C LEU A 146 -4.70 -16.83 -1.62
N TYR A 147 -5.67 -16.30 -0.88
CA TYR A 147 -7.08 -16.65 -1.04
C TYR A 147 -7.54 -16.37 -2.48
N ASN A 148 -7.24 -15.20 -3.03
CA ASN A 148 -7.61 -14.85 -4.41
C ASN A 148 -6.87 -15.67 -5.46
N TYR A 149 -5.62 -16.07 -5.21
CA TYR A 149 -4.83 -16.88 -6.13
C TYR A 149 -5.32 -18.32 -6.19
N ILE A 150 -5.73 -18.88 -5.05
CA ILE A 150 -6.15 -20.28 -4.92
C ILE A 150 -7.65 -20.43 -5.22
N LYS A 151 -8.51 -19.75 -4.45
CA LYS A 151 -9.98 -19.90 -4.53
C LYS A 151 -10.61 -19.15 -5.69
N ARG A 152 -9.88 -18.21 -6.28
CA ARG A 152 -10.31 -17.30 -7.35
C ARG A 152 -11.43 -16.35 -6.88
N PRO A 153 -11.37 -15.06 -7.27
CA PRO A 153 -12.36 -14.09 -6.84
C PRO A 153 -13.70 -14.31 -7.53
N THR A 154 -14.80 -14.22 -6.78
CA THR A 154 -16.16 -14.25 -7.34
C THR A 154 -16.58 -12.89 -7.91
N ASN A 155 -16.16 -11.81 -7.25
CA ASN A 155 -16.46 -10.44 -7.66
C ASN A 155 -15.57 -10.01 -8.85
N LYS A 156 -16.17 -9.63 -9.99
CA LYS A 156 -15.45 -9.16 -11.20
C LYS A 156 -14.57 -7.92 -10.97
N LEU A 157 -14.81 -7.15 -9.91
CA LEU A 157 -14.13 -5.91 -9.58
C LEU A 157 -13.22 -6.04 -8.34
N TYR A 158 -12.92 -7.26 -7.89
CA TYR A 158 -11.97 -7.50 -6.78
C TYR A 158 -10.66 -6.71 -6.95
N TRP A 159 -10.11 -6.70 -8.17
CA TRP A 159 -8.85 -6.04 -8.50
C TRP A 159 -8.90 -4.53 -8.24
N LEU A 160 -10.07 -3.90 -8.43
CA LEU A 160 -10.23 -2.45 -8.25
C LEU A 160 -10.16 -2.10 -6.76
N PHE A 161 -10.86 -2.87 -5.93
CA PHE A 161 -10.86 -2.62 -4.48
C PHE A 161 -9.51 -2.93 -3.85
N ILE A 162 -8.85 -4.01 -4.29
CA ILE A 162 -7.48 -4.31 -3.90
C ILE A 162 -6.56 -3.17 -4.35
N HIS A 163 -6.61 -2.74 -5.60
CA HIS A 163 -5.78 -1.63 -6.09
C HIS A 163 -5.95 -0.35 -5.25
N ILE A 164 -7.20 0.08 -5.00
CA ILE A 164 -7.49 1.27 -4.19
C ILE A 164 -6.92 1.10 -2.77
N PHE A 165 -7.26 -0.01 -2.10
CA PHE A 165 -6.81 -0.26 -0.73
C PHE A 165 -5.29 -0.25 -0.63
N ARG A 166 -4.62 -1.02 -1.50
CA ARG A 166 -3.18 -1.25 -1.49
C ARG A 166 -2.38 0.00 -1.84
N MET A 167 -2.74 0.69 -2.92
CA MET A 167 -2.02 1.91 -3.33
C MET A 167 -2.20 3.04 -2.32
N SER A 168 -3.41 3.20 -1.76
CA SER A 168 -3.66 4.23 -0.75
C SER A 168 -2.93 3.95 0.57
N HIS A 169 -2.90 2.69 1.05
CA HIS A 169 -2.13 2.34 2.25
C HIS A 169 -0.62 2.45 2.04
N GLY A 170 -0.12 2.13 0.83
CA GLY A 170 1.28 2.40 0.47
C GLY A 170 1.61 3.90 0.55
N PHE A 171 0.71 4.76 0.07
CA PHE A 171 0.87 6.22 0.17
C PHE A 171 0.83 6.71 1.63
N ILE A 172 -0.10 6.21 2.44
CA ILE A 172 -0.18 6.55 3.88
C ILE A 172 1.12 6.18 4.56
N ALA A 173 1.66 4.99 4.32
CA ALA A 173 2.92 4.56 4.92
C ALA A 173 4.12 5.44 4.50
N ALA A 174 4.20 5.85 3.23
CA ALA A 174 5.22 6.80 2.77
C ALA A 174 5.07 8.19 3.41
N LEU A 175 3.83 8.68 3.54
CA LEU A 175 3.55 9.95 4.22
C LEU A 175 3.93 9.88 5.69
N THR A 176 3.59 8.79 6.38
CA THR A 176 4.00 8.53 7.76
C THR A 176 5.53 8.50 7.90
N ALA A 177 6.23 7.78 7.02
CA ALA A 177 7.69 7.73 7.03
C ALA A 177 8.31 9.14 6.89
N PHE A 178 7.77 9.95 5.97
CA PHE A 178 8.20 11.33 5.76
C PHE A 178 7.96 12.20 7.01
N LEU A 179 6.77 12.16 7.60
CA LEU A 179 6.45 12.98 8.77
C LEU A 179 7.32 12.60 9.97
N VAL A 180 7.48 11.30 10.24
CA VAL A 180 8.27 10.81 11.38
C VAL A 180 9.75 11.13 11.20
N ASN A 181 10.31 10.94 10.00
CA ASN A 181 11.71 11.28 9.71
C ASN A 181 11.98 12.80 9.76
N ASN A 182 10.95 13.62 9.55
CA ASN A 182 11.03 15.07 9.59
C ASN A 182 10.29 15.67 10.80
N SER A 183 10.21 14.93 11.92
CA SER A 183 9.50 15.36 13.13
C SER A 183 9.94 16.74 13.65
N LYS A 184 11.20 17.12 13.41
CA LYS A 184 11.75 18.45 13.74
C LYS A 184 11.03 19.61 13.04
N LEU A 185 10.38 19.38 11.90
CA LEU A 185 9.57 20.39 11.20
C LEU A 185 8.23 20.63 11.92
N PHE A 186 7.83 19.74 12.83
CA PHE A 186 6.56 19.78 13.55
C PHE A 186 6.82 19.74 15.07
N PRO A 187 7.56 20.73 15.63
CA PRO A 187 7.95 20.70 17.05
C PRO A 187 6.78 20.72 18.03
N PHE A 188 5.59 21.16 17.57
CA PHE A 188 4.35 21.22 18.33
C PHE A 188 3.58 19.89 18.35
N LEU A 189 4.00 18.86 17.60
CA LEU A 189 3.34 17.55 17.55
C LEU A 189 4.27 16.46 18.12
N PRO A 190 3.83 15.69 19.11
CA PRO A 190 4.51 14.46 19.51
C PRO A 190 4.69 13.52 18.31
N GLN A 191 5.85 12.85 18.23
CA GLN A 191 6.17 11.93 17.13
C GLN A 191 5.14 10.79 16.98
N VAL A 192 4.51 10.37 18.08
CA VAL A 192 3.42 9.39 18.06
C VAL A 192 2.20 9.90 17.28
N LEU A 193 1.86 11.20 17.37
CA LEU A 193 0.77 11.76 16.56
C LEU A 193 1.12 11.75 15.07
N LEU A 194 2.39 11.97 14.71
CA LEU A 194 2.84 11.91 13.31
C LEU A 194 2.70 10.49 12.72
N LEU A 195 2.69 9.44 13.54
CA LEU A 195 2.38 8.07 13.13
C LEU A 195 0.87 7.86 12.89
N ILE A 196 0.03 8.46 13.74
CA ILE A 196 -1.42 8.21 13.78
C ILE A 196 -2.18 9.09 12.79
N ILE A 197 -1.80 10.36 12.63
CA ILE A 197 -2.54 11.34 11.80
C ILE A 197 -2.77 10.85 10.36
N PRO A 198 -1.75 10.35 9.63
CA PRO A 198 -1.94 9.91 8.25
C PRO A 198 -2.97 8.79 8.11
N ILE A 199 -2.98 7.82 9.04
CA ILE A 199 -3.94 6.71 9.00
C ILE A 199 -5.31 7.14 9.50
N ALA A 200 -5.38 7.99 10.53
CA ALA A 200 -6.63 8.52 11.08
C ALA A 200 -7.44 9.31 10.05
N ILE A 201 -6.76 10.05 9.16
CA ILE A 201 -7.40 10.79 8.06
C ILE A 201 -7.57 9.89 6.83
N GLY A 202 -6.55 9.12 6.47
CA GLY A 202 -6.53 8.32 5.24
C GLY A 202 -7.55 7.19 5.25
N GLN A 203 -7.72 6.48 6.37
CA GLN A 203 -8.59 5.31 6.44
C GLN A 203 -10.09 5.65 6.24
N PRO A 204 -10.66 6.69 6.88
CA PRO A 204 -12.02 7.14 6.58
C PRO A 204 -12.21 7.50 5.11
N LEU A 205 -11.25 8.23 4.51
CA LEU A 205 -11.33 8.63 3.09
C LEU A 205 -11.33 7.43 2.14
N ILE A 206 -10.47 6.44 2.40
CA ILE A 206 -10.44 5.18 1.64
C ILE A 206 -11.78 4.44 1.78
N SER A 207 -12.29 4.32 3.00
CA SER A 207 -13.55 3.63 3.30
C SER A 207 -14.74 4.28 2.60
N LEU A 208 -14.86 5.61 2.68
CA LEU A 208 -15.87 6.39 1.98
C LEU A 208 -15.76 6.25 0.46
N THR A 209 -14.53 6.26 -0.07
CA THR A 209 -14.29 6.06 -1.50
C THR A 209 -14.77 4.68 -1.94
N ILE A 210 -14.37 3.61 -1.23
CA ILE A 210 -14.78 2.23 -1.54
C ILE A 210 -16.30 2.09 -1.46
N TRP A 211 -16.92 2.66 -0.42
CA TRP A 211 -18.37 2.64 -0.25
C TRP A 211 -19.11 3.34 -1.40
N ASN A 212 -18.66 4.53 -1.79
CA ASN A 212 -19.21 5.28 -2.92
C ASN A 212 -19.06 4.51 -4.25
N TYR A 213 -17.93 3.83 -4.47
CA TYR A 213 -17.75 2.97 -5.65
C TYR A 213 -18.71 1.78 -5.63
N ARG A 214 -18.87 1.08 -4.50
CA ARG A 214 -19.81 -0.04 -4.37
C ARG A 214 -21.25 0.39 -4.69
N ARG A 215 -21.72 1.49 -4.11
CA ARG A 215 -23.08 2.01 -4.36
C ARG A 215 -23.32 2.40 -5.81
N LYS A 216 -22.34 3.01 -6.48
CA LYS A 216 -22.45 3.36 -7.91
C LYS A 216 -22.58 2.10 -8.77
N LEU A 217 -21.81 1.06 -8.47
CA LEU A 217 -21.82 -0.20 -9.21
C LEU A 217 -23.13 -0.97 -9.02
N GLU A 218 -23.67 -1.01 -7.80
CA GLU A 218 -24.98 -1.60 -7.51
C GLU A 218 -26.09 -0.89 -8.28
N LYS A 219 -26.11 0.45 -8.26
CA LYS A 219 -27.08 1.25 -9.04
C LYS A 219 -26.98 0.97 -10.54
N SER A 220 -25.77 0.94 -11.11
CA SER A 220 -25.58 0.62 -12.53
C SER A 220 -26.05 -0.78 -12.89
N LYS A 221 -25.86 -1.77 -12.00
CA LYS A 221 -26.36 -3.12 -12.21
C LYS A 221 -27.90 -3.16 -12.21
N ILE A 222 -28.53 -2.52 -11.24
CA ILE A 222 -30.00 -2.42 -11.16
C ILE A 222 -30.58 -1.77 -12.43
N LEU A 223 -29.95 -0.70 -12.92
CA LEU A 223 -30.37 -0.03 -14.16
C LEU A 223 -30.22 -0.93 -15.39
N ALA A 224 -29.12 -1.68 -15.48
CA ALA A 224 -28.90 -2.63 -16.57
C ALA A 224 -29.92 -3.77 -16.54
N ASP A 225 -30.21 -4.33 -15.36
CA ASP A 225 -31.19 -5.40 -15.18
C ASP A 225 -32.61 -4.91 -15.57
N ARG A 226 -33.00 -3.68 -15.18
CA ARG A 226 -34.29 -3.07 -15.59
C ARG A 226 -34.38 -2.84 -17.10
N ALA A 227 -33.33 -2.34 -17.74
CA ALA A 227 -33.32 -2.12 -19.19
C ALA A 227 -33.43 -3.43 -20.02
N ILE A 228 -32.99 -4.57 -19.47
CA ILE A 228 -33.17 -5.89 -20.08
C ILE A 228 -34.63 -6.33 -19.95
N ILE A 229 -35.23 -6.15 -18.78
CA ILE A 229 -36.64 -6.46 -18.52
C ILE A 229 -37.55 -5.66 -19.46
N ASP A 230 -37.35 -4.34 -19.58
CA ASP A 230 -38.17 -3.49 -20.46
C ASP A 230 -38.07 -3.92 -21.95
N LYS A 231 -36.89 -4.36 -22.41
CA LYS A 231 -36.73 -4.91 -23.76
C LYS A 231 -37.42 -6.25 -23.97
N THR A 232 -37.61 -7.02 -22.90
CA THR A 232 -38.28 -8.33 -22.97
C THR A 232 -39.80 -8.18 -23.04
N PHE A 233 -40.34 -7.04 -22.58
CA PHE A 233 -41.76 -6.70 -22.68
C PHE A 233 -42.14 -5.89 -23.95
N MET A 234 -41.16 -5.53 -24.77
CA MET A 234 -41.36 -4.83 -26.05
C MET A 234 -41.26 -5.76 -27.28
N VAL A 235 -41.37 -7.08 -27.07
CA VAL A 235 -41.50 -8.13 -28.11
C VAL A 235 -42.84 -8.81 -27.91
#